data_AF-A0A1Q6RV56-F1
#
_entry.id   AF-A0A1Q6RV56-F1
#
_cell.length_a   1.000
_cell.length_b   1.000
_cell.length_c   1.000
_cell.angle_alpha   90.00
_cell.angle_beta   90.00
_cell.angle_gamma   90.00
#
_symmetry.space_group_name_H-M   'P 1'
#
loop_
_entity.id
_entity.type
_entity.pdbx_description
1 polymer ?
#
loop_
_entity_poly.entity_id
_entity_poly.type
_entity_poly.pdbx_seq_one_letter_code
_entity_poly.pdbx_strand_id
1 'polypeptide(L)'
;MDASFKTRLFGGFDREDVVTYIEKTAAENQTQLETLRAEVETLRKQRDEAASENEALRGLTEEDAKLREENARLQAQLAQAQAEASALRNECEALRGPALEYQSLKEHIAEIEISAHRRTEEFRAKAMERLAQCIAQQRAWCGQRRSTYAHTNAALLDQLRQAEQAVENADFAAFDGMIAELQRMEDELKQPDPQI
;
A
#
# COMPACT_ATOMS: atom_id res chain seq x y z
N MET A 1 -102.71 -65.06 5.16
CA MET A 1 -104.01 -64.39 5.07
C MET A 1 -104.13 -63.87 3.66
N ASP A 2 -104.87 -64.59 2.82
CA ASP A 2 -105.04 -64.30 1.40
C ASP A 2 -106.03 -63.15 1.20
N ALA A 3 -105.55 -62.03 0.66
CA ALA A 3 -106.41 -60.98 0.16
C ALA A 3 -106.96 -61.38 -1.22
N SER A 4 -108.23 -61.79 -1.25
CA SER A 4 -108.97 -62.22 -2.44
C SER A 4 -109.36 -61.02 -3.33
N PHE A 5 -108.69 -60.86 -4.47
CA PHE A 5 -109.11 -59.98 -5.58
C PHE A 5 -109.97 -60.78 -6.59
N LYS A 6 -111.21 -60.33 -6.81
CA LYS A 6 -112.27 -61.01 -7.59
C LYS A 6 -112.16 -60.76 -9.10
N THR A 7 -112.40 -61.81 -9.89
CA THR A 7 -112.51 -61.78 -11.36
C THR A 7 -113.97 -61.56 -11.80
N ARG A 8 -114.18 -60.52 -12.62
CA ARG A 8 -115.32 -60.08 -13.48
C ARG A 8 -116.78 -60.52 -13.18
N LEU A 9 -117.63 -59.52 -12.92
CA LEU A 9 -118.98 -59.39 -13.52
C LEU A 9 -119.62 -57.97 -13.45
N PHE A 10 -119.02 -56.98 -12.78
CA PHE A 10 -119.51 -55.58 -12.85
C PHE A 10 -118.36 -54.60 -12.53
N GLY A 11 -117.96 -53.77 -13.49
CA GLY A 11 -117.17 -52.55 -13.27
C GLY A 11 -115.78 -52.67 -12.60
N GLY A 12 -115.15 -53.84 -12.56
CA GLY A 12 -113.83 -54.06 -11.93
C GLY A 12 -112.74 -54.52 -12.90
N PHE A 13 -111.49 -54.15 -12.62
CA PHE A 13 -110.28 -54.48 -13.40
C PHE A 13 -110.06 -56.00 -13.52
N ASP A 14 -109.54 -56.45 -14.67
CA ASP A 14 -109.14 -57.84 -14.90
C ASP A 14 -107.81 -58.15 -14.18
N ARG A 15 -107.76 -59.29 -13.48
CA ARG A 15 -106.60 -59.68 -12.67
C ARG A 15 -105.38 -59.95 -13.55
N GLU A 16 -105.56 -60.57 -14.70
CA GLU A 16 -104.46 -60.95 -15.58
C GLU A 16 -103.84 -59.71 -16.26
N ASP A 17 -104.67 -58.73 -16.61
CA ASP A 17 -104.23 -57.41 -17.10
C ASP A 17 -103.48 -56.62 -16.02
N VAL A 18 -103.93 -56.67 -14.77
CA VAL A 18 -103.26 -55.99 -13.64
C VAL A 18 -101.90 -56.61 -13.34
N VAL A 19 -101.79 -57.95 -13.36
CA VAL A 19 -100.49 -58.64 -13.18
C VAL A 19 -99.52 -58.28 -14.31
N THR A 20 -99.98 -58.34 -15.56
CA THR A 20 -99.17 -57.99 -16.73
C THR A 20 -98.71 -56.52 -16.68
N TYR A 21 -99.58 -55.61 -16.23
CA TYR A 21 -99.24 -54.22 -16.04
C TYR A 21 -98.19 -54.03 -14.93
N ILE A 22 -98.33 -54.72 -13.79
CA ILE A 22 -97.34 -54.67 -12.71
C ILE A 22 -95.98 -55.21 -13.17
N GLU A 23 -95.96 -56.33 -13.87
CA GLU A 23 -94.72 -56.94 -14.39
C GLU A 23 -94.04 -56.04 -15.42
N LYS A 24 -94.81 -55.46 -16.35
CA LYS A 24 -94.30 -54.48 -17.32
C LYS A 24 -93.74 -53.24 -16.61
N THR A 25 -94.49 -52.68 -15.66
CA THR A 25 -94.06 -51.49 -14.91
C THR A 25 -92.85 -51.80 -14.04
N ALA A 26 -92.76 -53.00 -13.47
CA ALA A 26 -91.60 -53.45 -12.69
C ALA A 26 -90.35 -53.61 -13.57
N ALA A 27 -90.49 -54.19 -14.77
CA ALA A 27 -89.40 -54.31 -15.74
C ALA A 27 -88.94 -52.94 -16.26
N GLU A 28 -89.87 -52.03 -16.56
CA GLU A 28 -89.56 -50.64 -16.96
C GLU A 28 -88.86 -49.87 -15.83
N ASN A 29 -89.34 -50.00 -14.59
CA ASN A 29 -88.67 -49.40 -13.42
C ASN A 29 -87.28 -50.00 -13.19
N GLN A 30 -87.11 -51.31 -13.40
CA GLN A 30 -85.82 -51.96 -13.21
C GLN A 30 -84.80 -51.51 -14.26
N THR A 31 -85.21 -51.40 -15.52
CA THR A 31 -84.35 -50.85 -16.57
C THR A 31 -83.99 -49.39 -16.29
N GLN A 32 -84.94 -48.55 -15.89
CA GLN A 32 -84.67 -47.16 -15.49
C GLN A 32 -83.71 -47.05 -14.28
N LEU A 33 -83.85 -47.94 -13.28
CA LEU A 33 -82.94 -48.00 -12.14
C LEU A 33 -81.52 -48.39 -12.56
N GLU A 34 -81.39 -49.30 -13.52
CA GLU A 34 -80.08 -49.71 -14.05
C GLU A 34 -79.42 -48.59 -14.85
N THR A 35 -80.15 -47.86 -15.70
CA THR A 35 -79.62 -46.67 -16.41
C THR A 35 -79.20 -45.58 -15.43
N LEU A 36 -80.05 -45.24 -14.46
CA LEU A 36 -79.73 -44.23 -13.45
C LEU A 36 -78.51 -44.64 -12.61
N ARG A 37 -78.34 -45.92 -12.28
CA ARG A 37 -77.14 -46.42 -11.58
C ARG A 37 -75.88 -46.24 -12.43
N ALA A 38 -75.94 -46.57 -13.72
CA ALA A 38 -74.82 -46.39 -14.64
C ALA A 38 -74.46 -44.91 -14.83
N GLU A 39 -75.46 -44.03 -14.92
CA GLU A 39 -75.26 -42.57 -14.97
C GLU A 39 -74.61 -42.04 -13.69
N VAL A 40 -75.10 -42.44 -12.52
CA VAL A 40 -74.50 -42.07 -11.23
C VAL A 40 -73.05 -42.53 -11.13
N GLU A 41 -72.74 -43.74 -11.59
CA GLU A 41 -71.37 -44.25 -11.58
C GLU A 41 -70.46 -43.43 -12.53
N THR A 42 -70.96 -43.08 -13.72
CA THR A 42 -70.23 -42.27 -14.69
C THR A 42 -69.98 -40.84 -14.16
N LEU A 43 -71.00 -40.21 -13.59
CA LEU A 43 -70.90 -38.89 -12.97
C LEU A 43 -69.94 -38.89 -11.78
N ARG A 44 -69.89 -39.98 -10.99
CA ARG A 44 -68.91 -40.13 -9.90
C ARG A 44 -67.48 -40.16 -10.42
N LYS A 45 -67.21 -40.93 -11.49
CA LYS A 45 -65.89 -40.98 -12.13
C LYS A 45 -65.46 -39.61 -12.66
N GLN A 46 -66.35 -38.92 -13.38
CA GLN A 46 -66.08 -37.57 -13.89
C GLN A 46 -65.82 -36.56 -12.77
N ARG A 47 -66.58 -36.65 -11.66
CA ARG A 47 -66.33 -35.81 -10.48
C ARG A 47 -64.95 -36.10 -9.87
N ASP A 48 -64.56 -37.37 -9.77
CA ASP A 48 -63.25 -37.75 -9.20
C ASP A 48 -62.09 -37.30 -10.08
N GLU A 49 -62.22 -37.42 -11.40
CA GLU A 49 -61.26 -36.89 -12.37
C GLU A 49 -61.15 -35.36 -12.25
N ALA A 50 -62.28 -34.64 -12.27
CA ALA A 50 -62.31 -33.19 -12.12
C ALA A 50 -61.76 -32.71 -10.75
N ALA A 51 -61.94 -33.50 -9.69
CA ALA A 51 -61.37 -33.24 -8.38
C ALA A 51 -59.84 -33.38 -8.40
N SER A 52 -59.32 -34.46 -9.01
CA SER A 52 -57.87 -34.67 -9.19
C SER A 52 -57.22 -33.58 -10.03
N GLU A 53 -57.88 -33.14 -11.11
CA GLU A 53 -57.40 -32.03 -11.94
C GLU A 53 -57.38 -30.71 -11.16
N ASN A 54 -58.40 -30.43 -10.35
CA ASN A 54 -58.43 -29.25 -9.49
C ASN A 54 -57.30 -29.27 -8.45
N GLU A 55 -57.00 -30.42 -7.85
CA GLU A 55 -55.87 -30.56 -6.93
C GLU A 55 -54.53 -30.30 -7.63
N ALA A 56 -54.34 -30.84 -8.84
CA ALA A 56 -53.13 -30.59 -9.62
C ALA A 56 -52.98 -29.11 -10.00
N LEU A 57 -54.07 -28.46 -10.43
CA LEU A 57 -54.08 -27.02 -10.74
C LEU A 57 -53.77 -26.17 -9.51
N ARG A 58 -54.31 -26.53 -8.33
CA ARG A 58 -53.96 -25.85 -7.07
C ARG A 58 -52.46 -25.96 -6.76
N GLY A 59 -51.88 -27.15 -6.91
CA GLY A 59 -50.44 -27.35 -6.74
C GLY A 59 -49.60 -26.45 -7.65
N LEU A 60 -49.96 -26.36 -8.93
CA LEU A 60 -49.30 -25.47 -9.89
C LEU A 60 -49.44 -23.99 -9.49
N THR A 61 -50.60 -23.56 -9.02
CA THR A 61 -50.79 -22.16 -8.58
C THR A 61 -49.95 -21.81 -7.35
N GLU A 62 -49.76 -22.76 -6.42
CA GLU A 62 -48.89 -22.56 -5.27
C GLU A 62 -47.41 -22.50 -5.65
N GLU A 63 -46.98 -23.35 -6.59
CA GLU A 63 -45.61 -23.33 -7.12
C GLU A 63 -45.31 -22.04 -7.88
N ASP A 64 -46.23 -21.60 -8.72
CA ASP A 64 -46.14 -20.34 -9.46
C ASP A 64 -46.12 -19.12 -8.51
N ALA A 65 -46.86 -19.18 -7.39
CA ALA A 65 -46.77 -18.15 -6.34
C ALA A 65 -45.39 -18.12 -5.68
N LYS A 66 -44.81 -19.28 -5.33
CA LYS A 66 -43.46 -19.38 -4.74
C LYS A 66 -42.39 -18.87 -5.70
N LEU A 67 -42.47 -19.26 -6.98
CA LEU A 67 -41.53 -18.81 -8.00
C LEU A 67 -41.59 -17.29 -8.21
N ARG A 68 -42.79 -16.68 -8.16
CA ARG A 68 -42.92 -15.22 -8.23
C ARG A 68 -42.27 -14.53 -7.03
N GLU A 69 -42.46 -15.06 -5.82
CA GLU A 69 -41.82 -14.52 -4.62
C GLU A 69 -40.29 -14.62 -4.70
N GLU A 70 -39.77 -15.77 -5.11
CA GLU A 70 -38.34 -15.97 -5.31
C GLU A 70 -37.79 -15.04 -6.39
N ASN A 71 -38.50 -14.88 -7.51
CA ASN A 71 -38.08 -13.98 -8.58
C ASN A 71 -38.04 -12.53 -8.09
N ALA A 72 -39.05 -12.08 -7.34
CA ALA A 72 -39.07 -10.74 -6.75
C ALA A 72 -37.90 -10.52 -5.78
N ARG A 73 -37.59 -11.53 -4.95
CA ARG A 73 -36.43 -11.49 -4.04
C ARG A 73 -35.11 -11.40 -4.80
N LEU A 74 -34.93 -12.21 -5.83
CA LEU A 74 -33.71 -12.20 -6.66
C LEU A 74 -33.55 -10.88 -7.40
N GLN A 75 -34.65 -10.31 -7.91
CA GLN A 75 -34.63 -8.97 -8.52
C GLN A 75 -34.19 -7.88 -7.53
N ALA A 76 -34.71 -7.93 -6.29
CA ALA A 76 -34.29 -6.99 -5.25
C ALA A 76 -32.81 -7.14 -4.91
N GLN A 77 -32.30 -8.37 -4.78
CA GLN A 77 -30.89 -8.64 -4.53
C GLN A 77 -30.00 -8.15 -5.69
N LEU A 78 -30.42 -8.37 -6.93
CA LEU A 78 -29.70 -7.90 -8.10
C LEU A 78 -29.64 -6.36 -8.14
N ALA A 79 -30.75 -5.69 -7.86
CA ALA A 79 -30.80 -4.23 -7.80
C ALA A 79 -29.87 -3.68 -6.70
N GLN A 80 -29.87 -4.31 -5.52
CA GLN A 80 -28.96 -3.94 -4.43
C GLN A 80 -27.49 -4.13 -4.83
N ALA A 81 -27.12 -5.29 -5.38
CA ALA A 81 -25.75 -5.57 -5.80
C ALA A 81 -25.27 -4.61 -6.90
N GLN A 82 -26.17 -4.22 -7.82
CA GLN A 82 -25.86 -3.23 -8.84
C GLN A 82 -25.63 -1.83 -8.25
N ALA A 83 -26.45 -1.42 -7.27
CA ALA A 83 -26.26 -0.17 -6.55
C ALA A 83 -24.91 -0.15 -5.81
N GLU A 84 -24.58 -1.20 -5.07
CA GLU A 84 -23.29 -1.33 -4.37
C GLU A 84 -22.11 -1.32 -5.33
N ALA A 85 -22.18 -2.04 -6.45
CA ALA A 85 -21.15 -2.04 -7.47
C ALA A 85 -20.93 -0.64 -8.09
N SER A 86 -22.02 0.11 -8.31
CA SER A 86 -21.91 1.49 -8.80
C SER A 86 -21.30 2.43 -7.77
N ALA A 87 -21.65 2.29 -6.48
CA ALA A 87 -21.10 3.09 -5.41
C ALA A 87 -19.60 2.85 -5.25
N LEU A 88 -19.16 1.59 -5.28
CA LEU A 88 -17.74 1.22 -5.22
C LEU A 88 -16.96 1.73 -6.42
N ARG A 89 -17.54 1.71 -7.64
CA ARG A 89 -16.90 2.28 -8.83
C ARG A 89 -16.70 3.79 -8.67
N ASN A 90 -17.72 4.52 -8.21
CA ASN A 90 -17.62 5.95 -7.98
C ASN A 90 -16.57 6.29 -6.91
N GLU A 91 -16.51 5.51 -5.84
CA GLU A 91 -15.47 5.67 -4.81
C GLU A 91 -14.07 5.42 -5.37
N CYS A 92 -13.89 4.36 -6.17
CA CYS A 92 -12.63 4.07 -6.84
C CYS A 92 -12.22 5.19 -7.80
N GLU A 93 -13.15 5.76 -8.56
CA GLU A 93 -12.88 6.91 -9.44
C GLU A 93 -12.52 8.15 -8.64
N ALA A 94 -13.24 8.44 -7.55
CA ALA A 94 -12.95 9.57 -6.67
C ALA A 94 -11.57 9.47 -6.01
N LEU A 95 -11.15 8.26 -5.62
CA LEU A 95 -9.84 8.02 -5.00
C LEU A 95 -8.67 8.00 -5.99
N ARG A 96 -8.95 7.86 -7.29
CA ARG A 96 -7.90 7.74 -8.32
C ARG A 96 -7.02 8.99 -8.42
N GLY A 97 -7.62 10.17 -8.39
CA GLY A 97 -6.89 11.45 -8.42
C GLY A 97 -5.96 11.62 -7.21
N PRO A 98 -6.49 11.56 -5.98
CA PRO A 98 -5.68 11.65 -4.76
C PRO A 98 -4.57 10.60 -4.68
N ALA A 99 -4.80 9.37 -5.16
CA ALA A 99 -3.78 8.33 -5.19
C ALA A 99 -2.61 8.68 -6.13
N LEU A 100 -2.89 9.26 -7.30
CA LEU A 100 -1.87 9.73 -8.24
C LEU A 100 -1.10 10.94 -7.68
N GLU A 101 -1.80 11.87 -7.03
CA GLU A 101 -1.16 13.01 -6.34
C GLU A 101 -0.23 12.55 -5.22
N TYR A 102 -0.68 11.59 -4.41
CA TYR A 102 0.14 10.99 -3.36
C TYR A 102 1.38 10.30 -3.93
N GLN A 103 1.24 9.57 -5.04
CA GLN A 103 2.37 8.95 -5.71
C GLN A 103 3.38 9.99 -6.21
N SER A 104 2.90 11.03 -6.90
CA SER A 104 3.74 12.14 -7.38
C SER A 104 4.47 12.85 -6.24
N LEU A 105 3.76 13.14 -5.13
CA LEU A 105 4.36 13.74 -3.94
C LEU A 105 5.46 12.85 -3.35
N LYS A 106 5.23 11.53 -3.28
CA LYS A 106 6.22 10.57 -2.79
C LYS A 106 7.48 10.55 -3.66
N GLU A 107 7.32 10.54 -4.97
CA GLU A 107 8.43 10.61 -5.93
C GLU A 107 9.22 11.92 -5.75
N HIS A 108 8.51 13.05 -5.63
CA HIS A 108 9.15 14.36 -5.42
C HIS A 108 9.92 14.44 -4.09
N ILE A 109 9.38 13.89 -3.00
CA ILE A 109 10.08 13.83 -1.71
C ILE A 109 11.38 13.01 -1.84
N ALA A 110 11.32 11.87 -2.52
CA ALA A 110 12.51 11.04 -2.75
C ALA A 110 13.59 11.81 -3.55
N GLU A 111 13.20 12.59 -4.56
CA GLU A 111 14.12 13.47 -5.30
C GLU A 111 14.76 14.53 -4.38
N ILE A 112 13.97 15.16 -3.51
CA ILE A 112 14.48 16.13 -2.53
C ILE A 112 15.50 15.47 -1.61
N GLU A 113 15.19 14.30 -1.05
CA GLU A 113 16.07 13.58 -0.14
C GLU A 113 17.40 13.21 -0.80
N ILE A 114 17.35 12.64 -2.01
CA ILE A 114 18.54 12.29 -2.79
C ILE A 114 19.36 13.54 -3.11
N SER A 115 18.72 14.62 -3.55
CA SER A 115 19.42 15.87 -3.88
C SER A 115 20.04 16.55 -2.65
N ALA A 116 19.38 16.49 -1.49
CA ALA A 116 19.90 17.02 -0.24
C ALA A 116 21.10 16.22 0.27
N HIS A 117 21.02 14.89 0.20
CA HIS A 117 22.13 14.02 0.57
C HIS A 117 23.34 14.26 -0.35
N ARG A 118 23.11 14.29 -1.66
CA ARG A 118 24.16 14.56 -2.65
C ARG A 118 24.83 15.91 -2.44
N ARG A 119 24.06 16.99 -2.21
CA ARG A 119 24.62 18.33 -1.95
C ARG A 119 25.47 18.36 -0.67
N THR A 120 25.04 17.65 0.37
CA THR A 120 25.80 17.53 1.62
C THR A 120 27.13 16.83 1.40
N GLU A 121 27.13 15.71 0.65
CA GLU A 121 28.36 14.98 0.32
C GLU A 121 29.29 15.80 -0.59
N GLU A 122 28.75 16.51 -1.58
CA GLU A 122 29.53 17.42 -2.43
C GLU A 122 30.17 18.55 -1.62
N PHE A 123 29.43 19.15 -0.67
CA PHE A 123 29.98 20.18 0.21
C PHE A 123 31.07 19.61 1.12
N ARG A 124 30.83 18.44 1.72
CA ARG A 124 31.82 17.74 2.55
C ARG A 124 33.10 17.43 1.77
N ALA A 125 32.97 16.88 0.56
CA ALA A 125 34.11 16.57 -0.30
C ALA A 125 34.93 17.82 -0.62
N LYS A 126 34.28 18.93 -1.01
CA LYS A 126 34.95 20.22 -1.26
C LYS A 126 35.64 20.77 -0.01
N ALA A 127 35.02 20.64 1.16
CA ALA A 127 35.62 21.08 2.42
C ALA A 127 36.86 20.24 2.77
N MET A 128 36.78 18.91 2.62
CA MET A 128 37.91 18.01 2.84
C MET A 128 39.06 18.28 1.87
N GLU A 129 38.76 18.53 0.59
CA GLU A 129 39.76 18.87 -0.42
C GLU A 129 40.49 20.18 -0.07
N ARG A 130 39.74 21.23 0.29
CA ARG A 130 40.33 22.52 0.73
C ARG A 130 41.21 22.35 1.97
N LEU A 131 40.76 21.58 2.96
CA LEU A 131 41.56 21.29 4.15
C LEU A 131 42.84 20.54 3.80
N ALA A 132 42.78 19.54 2.92
CA ALA A 132 43.95 18.80 2.45
C ALA A 132 44.94 19.73 1.73
N GLN A 133 44.46 20.63 0.88
CA GLN A 133 45.29 21.65 0.21
C GLN A 133 45.96 22.59 1.23
N CYS A 134 45.22 23.12 2.21
CA CYS A 134 45.77 23.96 3.27
C CYS A 134 46.85 23.24 4.08
N ILE A 135 46.62 21.97 4.45
CA ILE A 135 47.62 21.15 5.17
C ILE A 135 48.87 20.95 4.33
N ALA A 136 48.73 20.66 3.03
CA ALA A 136 49.85 20.49 2.12
C ALA A 136 50.68 21.78 2.00
N GLN A 137 50.02 22.93 1.84
CA GLN A 137 50.67 24.24 1.80
C GLN A 137 51.41 24.56 3.10
N GLN A 138 50.77 24.33 4.26
CA GLN A 138 51.38 24.53 5.57
C GLN A 138 52.62 23.65 5.75
N ARG A 139 52.55 22.37 5.36
CA ARG A 139 53.71 21.45 5.42
C ARG A 139 54.86 21.93 4.54
N ALA A 140 54.56 22.35 3.30
CA ALA A 140 55.56 22.87 2.39
C ALA A 140 56.22 24.14 2.94
N TRP A 141 55.42 25.08 3.46
CA TRP A 141 55.91 26.31 4.07
C TRP A 141 56.80 26.05 5.29
N CYS A 142 56.36 25.18 6.21
CA CYS A 142 57.15 24.77 7.37
C CYS A 142 58.49 24.14 6.95
N GLY A 143 58.47 23.26 5.94
CA GLY A 143 59.67 22.66 5.37
C GLY A 143 60.63 23.71 4.80
N GLN A 144 60.11 24.64 4.01
CA GLN A 144 60.90 25.74 3.44
C GLN A 144 61.50 26.63 4.52
N ARG A 145 60.71 27.07 5.51
CA ARG A 145 61.19 27.90 6.64
C ARG A 145 62.26 27.18 7.43
N ARG A 146 62.07 25.90 7.76
CA ARG A 146 63.08 25.09 8.45
C ARG A 146 64.39 25.03 7.66
N SER A 147 64.32 24.82 6.35
CA SER A 147 65.50 24.82 5.48
C SER A 147 66.18 26.19 5.44
N THR A 148 65.42 27.28 5.36
CA THR A 148 65.96 28.65 5.41
C THR A 148 66.70 28.89 6.72
N TYR A 149 66.09 28.58 7.87
CA TYR A 149 66.72 28.76 9.17
C TYR A 149 67.98 27.90 9.35
N ALA A 150 67.97 26.65 8.87
CA ALA A 150 69.14 25.79 8.90
C ALA A 150 70.30 26.38 8.09
N HIS A 151 70.00 26.91 6.89
CA HIS A 151 71.01 27.56 6.04
C HIS A 151 71.56 28.83 6.68
N THR A 152 70.70 29.73 7.19
CA THR A 152 71.14 30.97 7.83
C THR A 152 71.96 30.68 9.08
N ASN A 153 71.57 29.69 9.88
CA ASN A 153 72.33 29.31 11.07
C ASN A 153 73.71 28.79 10.70
N ALA A 154 73.80 27.93 9.67
CA ALA A 154 75.09 27.45 9.16
C ALA A 154 75.98 28.61 8.65
N ALA A 155 75.41 29.56 7.91
CA ALA A 155 76.13 30.73 7.41
C ALA A 155 76.63 31.65 8.55
N LEU A 156 75.79 31.89 9.57
CA LEU A 156 76.18 32.68 10.74
C LEU A 156 77.29 32.01 11.55
N LEU A 157 77.21 30.68 11.75
CA LEU A 157 78.27 29.93 12.42
C LEU A 157 79.60 30.01 11.65
N ASP A 158 79.56 29.98 10.32
CA ASP A 158 80.74 30.15 9.49
C ASP A 158 81.35 31.55 9.61
N GLN A 159 80.51 32.60 9.56
CA GLN A 159 80.95 33.98 9.80
C GLN A 159 81.55 34.18 11.19
N LEU A 160 80.95 33.60 12.23
CA LEU A 160 81.48 33.67 13.59
C LEU A 160 82.85 33.02 13.70
N ARG A 161 83.06 31.85 13.08
CA ARG A 161 84.37 31.20 13.04
C ARG A 161 85.42 32.01 12.29
N GLN A 162 85.04 32.65 11.18
CA GLN A 162 85.95 33.52 10.44
C GLN A 162 86.35 34.74 11.28
N ALA A 163 85.40 35.34 12.00
CA ALA A 163 85.68 36.46 12.91
C ALA A 163 86.56 36.03 14.09
N GLU A 164 86.29 34.87 14.70
CA GLU A 164 87.12 34.27 15.75
C GLU A 164 88.57 34.07 15.26
N GLN A 165 88.76 33.45 14.10
CA GLN A 165 90.08 33.27 13.49
C GLN A 165 90.77 34.61 13.16
N ALA A 166 90.03 35.62 12.70
CA ALA A 166 90.60 36.93 12.42
C ALA A 166 91.11 37.63 13.70
N VAL A 167 90.42 37.45 14.82
CA VAL A 167 90.83 37.97 16.13
C VAL A 167 92.01 37.16 16.70
N GLU A 168 91.96 35.83 16.63
CA GLU A 168 93.05 34.96 17.09
C GLU A 168 94.36 35.23 16.34
N ASN A 169 94.27 35.51 15.03
CA ASN A 169 95.44 35.80 14.19
C ASN A 169 95.78 37.30 14.11
N ALA A 170 95.11 38.17 14.89
CA ALA A 170 95.41 39.59 14.89
C ALA A 170 96.79 39.83 15.52
N ASP A 171 97.67 40.50 14.79
CA ASP A 171 98.99 40.85 15.28
C ASP A 171 98.93 42.11 16.14
N PHE A 172 99.14 41.95 17.45
CA PHE A 172 99.18 43.04 18.42
C PHE A 172 100.61 43.52 18.71
N ALA A 173 101.64 42.94 18.08
CA ALA A 173 103.03 43.29 18.37
C ALA A 173 103.34 44.78 18.08
N ALA A 174 102.64 45.39 17.12
CA ALA A 174 102.75 46.83 16.85
C ALA A 174 102.25 47.69 18.03
N PHE A 175 101.18 47.26 18.71
CA PHE A 175 100.71 47.93 19.93
C PHE A 175 101.69 47.72 21.08
N ASP A 176 102.25 46.51 21.23
CA ASP A 176 103.28 46.25 22.24
C ASP A 176 104.52 47.14 22.02
N GLY A 177 104.94 47.31 20.76
CA GLY A 177 106.03 48.23 20.38
C GLY A 177 105.71 49.69 20.70
N MET A 178 104.52 50.16 20.37
CA MET A 178 104.06 51.52 20.69
C MET A 178 103.98 51.76 22.20
N ILE A 179 103.52 50.79 22.99
CA ILE A 179 103.51 50.87 24.45
C ILE A 179 104.95 50.99 24.99
N ALA A 180 105.89 50.20 24.46
CA ALA A 180 107.28 50.27 24.85
C ALA A 180 107.92 51.63 24.51
N GLU A 181 107.60 52.22 23.35
CA GLU A 181 108.04 53.58 22.99
C GLU A 181 107.46 54.66 23.90
N LEU A 182 106.17 54.57 24.24
CA LEU A 182 105.54 55.48 25.19
C LEU A 182 106.18 55.39 26.57
N GLN A 183 106.46 54.18 27.06
CA GLN A 183 107.18 53.96 28.32
C GLN A 183 108.58 54.59 28.28
N ARG A 184 109.30 54.42 27.16
CA ARG A 184 110.62 55.03 26.98
C ARG A 184 110.55 56.56 27.00
N MET A 185 109.59 57.17 26.31
CA MET A 185 109.39 58.63 26.33
C MET A 185 109.01 59.13 27.74
N GLU A 186 108.18 58.38 28.47
CA GLU A 186 107.83 58.71 29.85
C GLU A 186 109.05 58.62 30.78
N ASP A 187 109.90 57.60 30.62
CA ASP A 187 111.13 57.45 31.38
C ASP A 187 112.15 58.56 31.04
N GLU A 188 112.29 58.94 29.77
CA GLU A 188 113.13 60.06 29.32
C GLU A 188 112.66 61.39 29.92
N LEU A 189 111.34 61.63 30.03
CA LEU A 189 110.77 62.81 30.69
C LEU A 189 110.95 62.82 32.21
N LYS A 190 111.10 61.64 32.84
CA LYS A 190 111.35 61.49 34.28
C LYS A 190 112.84 61.58 34.65
N GLN A 191 113.75 61.63 33.66
CA GLN A 191 115.16 61.87 33.94
C GLN A 191 115.37 63.34 34.36
N PRO A 192 116.06 63.61 35.48
CA PRO A 192 116.37 64.97 35.87
C PRO A 192 117.33 65.61 34.87
N ASP A 193 117.05 66.86 34.51
CA ASP A 193 117.77 67.66 33.51
C ASP A 193 119.29 67.66 33.81
N PRO A 194 120.18 67.24 32.87
CA PRO A 194 121.63 67.31 33.08
C PRO A 194 122.21 68.73 33.10
N GLN A 195 121.38 69.77 32.95
CA GLN A 195 121.82 71.17 33.04
C GLN A 195 120.75 72.04 33.72
N ILE A 196 120.73 72.03 35.06
CA ILE A 196 120.83 73.18 35.98
C ILE A 196 120.91 72.65 37.42
#